data_AF-A0A918WNF7-F1
#
_entry.id   AF-A0A918WNF7-F1
#
_cell.length_a   1.000
_cell.length_b   1.000
_cell.length_c   1.000
_cell.angle_alpha   90.00
_cell.angle_beta   90.00
_cell.angle_gamma   90.00
#
_symmetry.space_group_name_H-M   'P 1'
#
loop_
_entity.id
_entity.type
_entity.pdbx_description
1 polymer ?
#
loop_
_entity_poly.entity_id
_entity_poly.type
_entity_poly.pdbx_seq_one_letter_code
_entity_poly.pdbx_strand_id
1 'polypeptide(L)'
;MTYSDDILMALADKELPADMAARVQAAMEADPDMAARYAIFVKSRAAMAGLRRTPDPAPEALVAHVRRLAAEARAEEARSNVVSLRDWRRIPALPMSIAAAIALAAGLFVGMQTAHDGGGSELAGLGQPGLTDALGQLPSGERKPLKGGGEMVVIGSFLTGDGALCREFEYDGPDGRTLVSVACRQGESWETRLTIAAQASDDGYAPASSLETLDAWLTATEASPVLSPEEEMAALQ
;
A
#
# COMPACT_ATOMS: atom_id res chain seq x y z
N MET A 1 -28.07 8.71 25.12
CA MET A 1 -26.72 8.11 25.11
C MET A 1 -26.23 8.22 23.69
N THR A 2 -25.09 8.89 23.44
CA THR A 2 -24.64 9.20 22.07
C THR A 2 -23.56 8.21 21.64
N TYR A 3 -23.76 7.56 20.49
CA TYR A 3 -22.77 6.70 19.84
C TYR A 3 -22.03 7.48 18.74
N SER A 4 -20.76 7.12 18.48
CA SER A 4 -19.95 7.73 17.42
C SER A 4 -20.40 7.26 16.02
N ASP A 5 -20.01 8.00 14.97
CA ASP A 5 -20.33 7.61 13.59
C ASP A 5 -19.72 6.25 13.23
N ASP A 6 -18.54 5.91 13.74
CA ASP A 6 -17.91 4.60 13.51
C ASP A 6 -18.81 3.44 13.95
N ILE A 7 -19.49 3.60 15.08
CA ILE A 7 -20.44 2.59 15.59
C ILE A 7 -21.70 2.54 14.71
N LEU A 8 -22.20 3.68 14.24
CA LEU A 8 -23.35 3.72 13.34
C LEU A 8 -23.03 3.12 11.96
N MET A 9 -21.82 3.35 11.45
CA MET A 9 -21.31 2.73 10.23
C MET A 9 -21.16 1.22 10.38
N ALA A 10 -20.51 0.76 11.45
CA ALA A 10 -20.39 -0.66 11.76
C ALA A 10 -21.77 -1.34 11.91
N LEU A 11 -22.76 -0.64 12.49
CA LEU A 11 -24.14 -1.13 12.53
C LEU A 11 -24.75 -1.19 11.12
N ALA A 12 -24.51 -0.19 10.27
CA ALA A 12 -25.01 -0.13 8.91
C ALA A 12 -24.44 -1.26 8.05
N ASP A 13 -23.20 -1.68 8.29
CA ASP A 13 -22.53 -2.77 7.57
C ASP A 13 -22.81 -4.17 8.13
N LYS A 14 -23.39 -4.25 9.35
CA LYS A 14 -23.65 -5.48 10.14
C LYS A 14 -22.40 -6.08 10.78
N GLU A 15 -21.46 -5.23 11.19
CA GLU A 15 -20.20 -5.64 11.81
C GLU A 15 -20.21 -5.53 13.34
N LEU A 16 -21.29 -4.98 13.92
CA LEU A 16 -21.43 -4.94 15.37
C LEU A 16 -21.82 -6.32 15.96
N PRO A 17 -21.25 -6.71 17.12
CA PRO A 17 -21.77 -7.81 17.93
C PRO A 17 -23.26 -7.63 18.23
N ALA A 18 -24.01 -8.73 18.27
CA ALA A 18 -25.48 -8.70 18.36
C ALA A 18 -26.00 -7.94 19.59
N ASP A 19 -25.31 -8.05 20.72
CA ASP A 19 -25.62 -7.36 21.97
C ASP A 19 -25.35 -5.85 21.91
N MET A 20 -24.34 -5.42 21.15
CA MET A 20 -24.06 -4.00 20.92
C MET A 20 -25.04 -3.42 19.90
N ALA A 21 -25.34 -4.15 18.82
CA ALA A 21 -26.30 -3.76 17.80
C ALA A 21 -27.69 -3.48 18.40
N ALA A 22 -28.18 -4.38 19.28
CA ALA A 22 -29.46 -4.18 19.96
C ALA A 22 -29.47 -2.93 20.86
N ARG A 23 -28.36 -2.65 21.56
CA ARG A 23 -28.23 -1.46 22.42
C ARG A 23 -28.21 -0.16 21.60
N VAL A 24 -27.49 -0.13 20.49
CA VAL A 24 -27.46 1.03 19.58
C VAL A 24 -28.82 1.25 18.93
N GLN A 25 -29.50 0.19 18.50
CA GLN A 25 -30.86 0.27 17.96
C GLN A 25 -31.87 0.84 18.97
N ALA A 26 -31.86 0.35 20.21
CA ALA A 26 -32.71 0.89 21.26
C ALA A 26 -32.40 2.37 21.56
N ALA A 27 -31.13 2.79 21.48
CA ALA A 27 -30.76 4.18 21.66
C ALA A 27 -31.24 5.09 20.51
N MET A 28 -31.26 4.58 19.27
CA MET A 28 -31.78 5.32 18.12
C MET A 28 -33.29 5.56 18.19
N GLU A 29 -34.06 4.67 18.83
CA GLU A 29 -35.51 4.91 19.04
C GLU A 29 -35.77 6.16 19.90
N ALA A 30 -34.83 6.50 20.79
CA ALA A 30 -34.91 7.66 21.66
C ALA A 30 -34.18 8.90 21.12
N ASP A 31 -33.46 8.79 19.99
CA ASP A 31 -32.61 9.84 19.42
C ASP A 31 -32.81 9.96 17.89
N PRO A 32 -33.70 10.87 17.45
CA PRO A 32 -33.99 11.09 16.03
C PRO A 32 -32.79 11.57 15.21
N ASP A 33 -31.87 12.31 15.82
CA ASP A 33 -30.67 12.83 15.14
C ASP A 33 -29.69 11.69 14.84
N MET A 34 -29.56 10.75 15.78
CA MET A 34 -28.80 9.51 15.58
C MET A 34 -29.41 8.65 14.46
N ALA A 35 -30.74 8.51 14.45
CA ALA A 35 -31.44 7.79 13.39
C ALA A 35 -31.24 8.44 12.00
N ALA A 36 -31.23 9.77 11.94
CA ALA A 36 -30.98 10.51 10.69
C ALA A 36 -29.55 10.29 10.17
N ARG A 37 -28.54 10.31 11.05
CA ARG A 37 -27.14 9.99 10.69
C ARG A 37 -26.99 8.55 10.20
N TYR A 38 -27.57 7.60 10.92
CA TYR A 38 -27.58 6.19 10.52
C TYR A 38 -28.20 5.99 9.13
N ALA A 39 -29.29 6.70 8.81
CA ALA A 39 -29.95 6.62 7.51
C ALA A 39 -29.03 7.03 6.34
N ILE A 40 -28.10 7.96 6.54
CA ILE A 40 -27.10 8.35 5.53
C ILE A 40 -26.20 7.16 5.18
N PHE A 41 -25.70 6.44 6.19
CA PHE A 41 -24.84 5.28 5.98
C PHE A 41 -25.58 4.11 5.32
N VAL A 42 -26.82 3.85 5.72
CA VAL A 42 -27.67 2.83 5.07
C VAL A 42 -27.91 3.17 3.59
N LYS A 43 -28.16 4.45 3.28
CA LYS A 43 -28.35 4.92 1.89
C LYS A 43 -27.09 4.73 1.06
N SER A 44 -25.92 5.05 1.61
CA SER A 44 -24.62 4.82 0.95
C SER A 44 -24.42 3.34 0.61
N ARG A 45 -24.66 2.45 1.59
CA ARG A 45 -24.58 1.00 1.40
C ARG A 45 -25.53 0.50 0.31
N ALA A 46 -26.77 0.99 0.28
CA ALA A 46 -27.75 0.61 -0.72
C ALA A 46 -27.34 1.05 -2.13
N ALA A 47 -26.78 2.26 -2.28
CA ALA A 47 -26.26 2.74 -3.56
C ALA A 47 -25.11 1.87 -4.08
N MET A 48 -24.21 1.44 -3.20
CA MET A 48 -23.10 0.55 -3.55
C MET A 48 -23.55 -0.89 -3.86
N ALA A 49 -24.61 -1.38 -3.21
CA ALA A 49 -25.15 -2.71 -3.46
C ALA A 49 -25.63 -2.89 -4.90
N GLY A 50 -26.15 -1.83 -5.53
CA GLY A 50 -26.58 -1.85 -6.94
C GLY A 50 -25.42 -1.92 -7.95
N LEU A 51 -24.19 -1.60 -7.53
CA LEU A 51 -22.98 -1.69 -8.35
C LEU A 51 -22.26 -3.04 -8.21
N ARG A 52 -22.62 -3.84 -7.19
CA ARG A 52 -22.04 -5.17 -7.02
C ARG A 52 -22.53 -6.09 -8.12
N ARG A 53 -21.62 -6.48 -9.01
CA ARG A 53 -21.81 -7.66 -9.85
C ARG A 53 -22.01 -8.86 -8.92
N THR A 54 -23.10 -9.61 -9.12
CA THR A 54 -23.24 -10.91 -8.46
C THR A 54 -22.00 -11.73 -8.82
N PRO A 55 -21.19 -12.17 -7.85
CA PRO A 55 -20.04 -12.99 -8.15
C PRO A 55 -20.52 -14.26 -8.84
N ASP A 56 -19.78 -14.70 -9.86
CA ASP A 56 -20.02 -16.00 -10.47
C ASP A 56 -19.98 -17.08 -9.38
N PRO A 57 -20.80 -18.12 -9.48
CA PRO A 57 -20.77 -19.21 -8.52
C PRO A 57 -19.34 -19.76 -8.42
N ALA A 58 -18.83 -19.86 -7.19
CA ALA A 58 -17.50 -20.36 -6.95
C ALA A 58 -17.31 -21.74 -7.61
N PRO A 59 -16.16 -22.01 -8.26
CA PRO A 59 -15.89 -23.31 -8.86
C PRO A 59 -16.03 -24.44 -7.82
N GLU A 60 -16.65 -25.55 -8.20
CA GLU A 60 -16.93 -26.66 -7.29
C GLU A 60 -15.65 -27.20 -6.62
N ALA A 61 -14.53 -27.18 -7.34
CA ALA A 61 -13.21 -27.55 -6.82
C ALA A 61 -12.78 -26.68 -5.62
N LEU A 62 -13.04 -25.37 -5.66
CA LEU A 62 -12.74 -24.45 -4.57
C LEU A 62 -13.62 -24.73 -3.36
N VAL A 63 -14.92 -24.95 -3.58
CA VAL A 63 -15.87 -25.31 -2.52
C VAL A 63 -15.46 -26.61 -1.83
N ALA A 64 -15.06 -27.62 -2.60
CA ALA A 64 -14.58 -28.89 -2.06
C ALA A 64 -13.27 -28.72 -1.26
N HIS A 65 -12.35 -27.87 -1.74
CA HIS A 65 -11.10 -27.58 -1.04
C HIS A 65 -11.33 -26.90 0.31
N VAL A 66 -12.16 -25.84 0.34
CA VAL A 66 -12.49 -25.12 1.58
C VAL A 66 -13.19 -26.04 2.58
N ARG A 67 -14.12 -26.90 2.13
CA ARG A 67 -14.79 -27.88 3.00
C ARG A 67 -13.79 -28.86 3.62
N ARG A 68 -12.80 -29.31 2.86
CA ARG A 68 -11.75 -30.21 3.35
C ARG A 68 -10.88 -29.51 4.40
N LEU A 69 -10.40 -28.30 4.11
CA LEU A 69 -9.62 -27.50 5.08
C LEU A 69 -10.39 -27.25 6.38
N ALA A 70 -11.69 -26.93 6.27
CA ALA A 70 -12.54 -26.72 7.44
C ALA A 70 -12.81 -28.01 8.24
N ALA A 71 -12.77 -29.18 7.60
CA ALA A 71 -12.88 -30.47 8.28
C ALA A 71 -11.55 -30.84 8.96
N GLU A 72 -10.42 -30.58 8.30
CA GLU A 72 -9.08 -30.76 8.84
C GLU A 72 -8.84 -29.86 10.06
N ALA A 73 -9.18 -28.57 9.97
CA ALA A 73 -9.06 -27.63 11.10
C ALA A 73 -9.85 -28.09 12.34
N ARG A 74 -11.10 -28.54 12.16
CA ARG A 74 -11.92 -29.09 13.26
C ARG A 74 -11.34 -30.39 13.84
N ALA A 75 -10.73 -31.22 13.00
CA ALA A 75 -10.09 -32.45 13.43
C ALA A 75 -8.77 -32.20 14.17
N GLU A 76 -8.02 -31.17 13.76
CA GLU A 76 -6.80 -30.70 14.42
C GLU A 76 -7.13 -30.10 15.79
N GLU A 77 -8.17 -29.28 15.87
CA GLU A 77 -8.66 -28.66 17.10
C GLU A 77 -9.12 -29.71 18.13
N ALA A 78 -9.75 -30.81 17.68
CA ALA A 78 -10.12 -31.95 18.52
C ALA A 78 -8.92 -32.79 19.00
N ARG A 79 -7.77 -32.70 18.34
CA ARG A 79 -6.51 -33.41 18.70
C ARG A 79 -5.50 -32.49 19.39
N SER A 80 -5.83 -31.22 19.53
CA SER A 80 -4.91 -30.18 19.97
C SER A 80 -4.58 -30.33 21.46
N ASN A 81 -3.45 -30.98 21.76
CA ASN A 81 -2.82 -30.95 23.07
C ASN A 81 -1.77 -29.83 23.08
N VAL A 82 -2.23 -28.58 23.14
CA VAL A 82 -1.35 -27.41 23.24
C VAL A 82 -0.69 -27.42 24.61
N VAL A 83 0.54 -27.92 24.68
CA VAL A 83 1.43 -27.68 25.82
C VAL A 83 2.12 -26.34 25.62
N SER A 84 1.98 -25.44 26.59
CA SER A 84 2.72 -24.19 26.62
C SER A 84 4.22 -24.48 26.60
N LEU A 85 4.93 -24.03 25.57
CA LEU A 85 6.39 -24.07 25.56
C LEU A 85 6.88 -23.08 26.62
N ARG A 86 7.40 -23.64 27.72
CA ARG A 86 7.92 -22.92 28.88
C ARG A 86 9.04 -21.96 28.45
N ASP A 87 8.93 -20.71 28.90
CA ASP A 87 9.83 -19.58 28.65
C ASP A 87 11.30 -19.94 28.43
N TRP A 88 11.79 -19.79 27.20
CA TRP A 88 13.21 -19.92 26.84
C TRP A 88 14.06 -18.71 27.23
N ARG A 89 13.53 -17.81 28.08
CA ARG A 89 14.17 -16.55 28.52
C ARG A 89 15.33 -16.72 29.51
N ARG A 90 15.95 -17.90 29.60
CA ARG A 90 17.10 -18.16 30.48
C ARG A 90 18.22 -18.90 29.76
N ILE A 91 18.77 -18.29 28.71
CA ILE A 91 20.10 -18.61 28.22
C ILE A 91 21.03 -17.50 28.73
N PRO A 92 22.00 -17.79 29.62
CA PRO A 92 22.97 -16.78 30.05
C PRO A 92 23.84 -16.39 28.85
N ALA A 93 23.80 -15.11 28.48
CA ALA A 93 24.65 -14.54 27.44
C ALA A 93 26.12 -14.59 27.90
N LEU A 94 26.91 -15.46 27.27
CA LEU A 94 28.37 -15.44 27.38
C LEU A 94 28.91 -14.16 26.73
N PRO A 95 29.81 -13.40 27.39
CA PRO A 95 30.36 -12.16 26.84
C PRO A 95 31.49 -12.50 25.86
N MET A 96 31.13 -12.98 24.67
CA MET A 96 32.06 -13.23 23.56
C MET A 96 31.75 -12.35 22.33
N SER A 97 31.06 -11.22 22.55
CA SER A 97 30.48 -10.41 21.46
C SER A 97 31.25 -9.12 21.14
N ILE A 98 32.20 -8.71 21.99
CA ILE A 98 32.85 -7.38 21.83
C ILE A 98 33.88 -7.40 20.68
N ALA A 99 34.55 -8.52 20.42
CA ALA A 99 35.50 -8.62 19.31
C ALA A 99 34.80 -8.65 17.93
N ALA A 100 33.64 -9.30 17.83
CA ALA A 100 32.85 -9.35 16.59
C ALA A 100 32.23 -7.98 16.25
N ALA A 101 31.85 -7.18 17.25
CA ALA A 101 31.30 -5.84 17.05
C ALA A 101 32.33 -4.86 16.46
N ILE A 102 33.61 -4.95 16.87
CA ILE A 102 34.67 -4.08 16.34
C ILE A 102 35.02 -4.45 14.89
N ALA A 103 35.04 -5.74 14.55
CA ALA A 103 35.26 -6.19 13.17
C ALA A 103 34.12 -5.77 12.22
N LEU A 104 32.86 -5.85 12.68
CA LEU A 104 31.71 -5.34 11.92
C LEU A 104 31.75 -3.81 11.75
N ALA A 105 32.10 -3.06 12.80
CA ALA A 105 32.18 -1.60 12.72
C ALA A 105 33.28 -1.12 11.76
N ALA A 106 34.44 -1.78 11.76
CA ALA A 106 35.52 -1.48 10.82
C ALA A 106 35.16 -1.87 9.37
N GLY A 107 34.49 -3.01 9.17
CA GLY A 107 34.00 -3.44 7.86
C GLY A 107 32.92 -2.51 7.28
N LEU A 108 31.97 -2.06 8.11
CA LEU A 108 30.94 -1.10 7.70
C LEU A 108 31.54 0.27 7.33
N PHE A 109 32.53 0.75 8.10
CA PHE A 109 33.14 2.05 7.82
C PHE A 109 33.95 2.05 6.51
N VAL A 110 34.69 0.98 6.22
CA VAL A 110 35.39 0.81 4.94
C VAL A 110 34.39 0.63 3.78
N GLY A 111 33.33 -0.16 3.99
CA GLY A 111 32.27 -0.37 2.98
C GLY A 111 31.51 0.90 2.61
N MET A 112 31.25 1.79 3.58
CA MET A 112 30.59 3.08 3.31
C MET A 112 31.49 4.09 2.58
N GLN A 113 32.81 4.07 2.83
CA GLN A 113 33.75 4.92 2.08
C GLN A 113 33.97 4.42 0.65
N THR A 114 34.00 3.10 0.41
CA THR A 114 34.12 2.57 -0.96
C THR A 114 32.79 2.64 -1.75
N ALA A 115 31.65 2.77 -1.07
CA ALA A 115 30.37 3.06 -1.72
C ALA A 115 30.26 4.52 -2.21
N HIS A 116 31.04 5.44 -1.64
CA HIS A 116 31.03 6.85 -2.04
C HIS A 116 31.80 7.13 -3.34
N ASP A 117 32.74 6.25 -3.73
CA ASP A 117 33.54 6.40 -4.96
C ASP A 117 33.15 5.41 -6.09
N GLY A 118 32.03 4.70 -5.93
CA GLY A 118 31.52 3.73 -6.92
C GLY A 118 30.00 3.69 -7.11
N GLY A 119 29.26 4.65 -6.53
CA GLY A 119 27.79 4.69 -6.51
C GLY A 119 27.16 5.68 -7.50
N GLY A 120 27.87 6.10 -8.54
CA GLY A 120 27.21 6.69 -9.70
C GLY A 120 26.52 5.59 -10.49
N SER A 121 25.18 5.67 -10.61
CA SER A 121 24.33 4.88 -11.52
C SER A 121 23.45 3.77 -10.91
N GLU A 122 22.62 4.10 -9.91
CA GLU A 122 21.33 3.39 -9.72
C GLU A 122 20.11 4.31 -9.91
N LEU A 123 20.28 5.63 -9.80
CA LEU A 123 19.34 6.61 -10.37
C LEU A 123 19.35 6.65 -11.92
N ALA A 124 20.23 5.91 -12.57
CA ALA A 124 20.26 5.76 -14.03
C ALA A 124 19.20 4.79 -14.57
N GLY A 125 18.43 4.12 -13.70
CA GLY A 125 17.39 3.16 -14.09
C GLY A 125 16.23 3.76 -14.90
N LEU A 126 16.12 5.10 -14.91
CA LEU A 126 15.06 5.84 -15.59
C LEU A 126 15.57 6.75 -16.72
N GLY A 127 16.80 6.55 -17.20
CA GLY A 127 17.25 7.10 -18.48
C GLY A 127 16.52 6.51 -19.71
N GLN A 128 15.27 6.08 -19.54
CA GLN A 128 14.47 5.44 -20.57
C GLN A 128 14.10 6.45 -21.64
N PRO A 129 14.41 6.18 -22.92
CA PRO A 129 14.00 7.05 -24.02
C PRO A 129 12.49 7.26 -24.01
N GLY A 130 12.07 8.54 -23.94
CA GLY A 130 10.67 8.94 -23.93
C GLY A 130 10.03 9.06 -22.54
N LEU A 131 10.77 8.85 -21.44
CA LEU A 131 10.24 9.05 -20.08
C LEU A 131 9.85 10.51 -19.84
N THR A 132 10.72 11.47 -20.17
CA THR A 132 10.43 12.91 -20.02
C THR A 132 9.18 13.32 -20.79
N ASP A 133 9.03 12.84 -22.03
CA ASP A 133 7.84 13.10 -22.85
C ASP A 133 6.59 12.50 -22.21
N ALA A 134 6.68 11.29 -21.66
CA ALA A 134 5.57 10.63 -20.97
C ALA A 134 5.18 11.39 -19.69
N LEU A 135 6.15 11.79 -18.87
CA LEU A 135 5.91 12.58 -17.66
C LEU A 135 5.33 13.97 -17.95
N GLY A 136 5.59 14.55 -19.13
CA GLY A 136 5.00 15.83 -19.51
C GLY A 136 3.59 15.74 -20.12
N GLN A 137 3.16 14.57 -20.61
CA GLN A 137 1.98 14.48 -21.49
C GLN A 137 0.98 13.40 -21.12
N LEU A 138 1.41 12.32 -20.47
CA LEU A 138 0.55 11.19 -20.14
C LEU A 138 -0.37 11.59 -18.98
N PRO A 139 -1.71 11.53 -19.09
CA PRO A 139 -2.60 11.76 -17.97
C PRO A 139 -2.42 10.72 -16.87
N SER A 140 -2.69 11.09 -15.61
CA SER A 140 -2.72 10.11 -14.52
C SER A 140 -3.78 9.03 -14.78
N GLY A 141 -3.43 7.78 -14.48
CA GLY A 141 -4.25 6.58 -14.71
C GLY A 141 -4.09 5.94 -16.10
N GLU A 142 -3.39 6.59 -17.03
CA GLU A 142 -3.17 6.04 -18.38
C GLU A 142 -1.83 5.29 -18.48
N ARG A 143 -1.83 4.22 -19.30
CA ARG A 143 -0.68 3.38 -19.61
C ARG A 143 -0.10 3.74 -20.97
N LYS A 144 1.23 3.75 -21.08
CA LYS A 144 1.93 4.00 -22.34
C LYS A 144 3.21 3.16 -22.44
N PRO A 145 3.44 2.46 -23.57
CA PRO A 145 4.73 1.82 -23.82
C PRO A 145 5.82 2.88 -24.02
N LEU A 146 6.97 2.68 -23.40
CA LEU A 146 8.14 3.56 -23.59
C LEU A 146 8.98 3.09 -24.77
N LYS A 147 9.69 4.02 -25.44
CA LYS A 147 10.54 3.70 -26.61
C LYS A 147 11.70 2.78 -26.26
N GLY A 148 12.16 2.79 -25.00
CA GLY A 148 13.18 1.88 -24.46
C GLY A 148 12.69 0.46 -24.14
N GLY A 149 11.39 0.18 -24.35
CA GLY A 149 10.74 -1.04 -23.89
C GLY A 149 10.08 -0.87 -22.53
N GLY A 150 9.22 -1.82 -22.17
CA GLY A 150 8.39 -1.73 -20.97
C GLY A 150 7.17 -0.82 -21.11
N GLU A 151 6.30 -0.86 -20.10
CA GLU A 151 5.09 -0.05 -20.00
C GLU A 151 5.19 0.89 -18.79
N MET A 152 4.74 2.13 -18.96
CA MET A 152 4.66 3.10 -17.88
C MET A 152 3.21 3.46 -17.62
N VAL A 153 2.84 3.61 -16.35
CA VAL A 153 1.58 4.23 -15.93
C VAL A 153 1.90 5.37 -14.96
N VAL A 154 1.32 6.55 -15.19
CA VAL A 154 1.35 7.60 -14.18
C VAL A 154 0.24 7.33 -13.19
N ILE A 155 0.57 7.26 -11.90
CA ILE A 155 -0.38 6.99 -10.82
C ILE A 155 -1.09 8.28 -10.41
N GLY A 156 -0.30 9.35 -10.21
CA GLY A 156 -0.83 10.64 -9.77
C GLY A 156 0.20 11.76 -9.89
N SER A 157 -0.31 12.99 -9.95
CA SER A 157 0.48 14.21 -9.82
C SER A 157 0.17 14.91 -8.51
N PHE A 158 1.15 15.53 -7.88
CA PHE A 158 1.02 16.26 -6.62
C PHE A 158 2.07 17.37 -6.54
N LEU A 159 1.90 18.28 -5.59
CA LEU A 159 2.88 19.30 -5.25
C LEU A 159 3.58 18.92 -3.95
N THR A 160 4.89 19.16 -3.84
CA THR A 160 5.61 19.08 -2.57
C THR A 160 5.47 20.38 -1.78
N GLY A 161 5.88 20.39 -0.51
CA GLY A 161 5.80 21.58 0.36
C GLY A 161 6.59 22.80 -0.14
N ASP A 162 7.61 22.59 -0.96
CA ASP A 162 8.36 23.64 -1.67
C ASP A 162 7.70 24.07 -3.00
N GLY A 163 6.55 23.49 -3.34
CA GLY A 163 5.76 23.81 -4.54
C GLY A 163 6.24 23.13 -5.82
N ALA A 164 7.19 22.20 -5.77
CA ALA A 164 7.60 21.46 -6.96
C ALA A 164 6.52 20.48 -7.41
N LEU A 165 6.25 20.45 -8.72
CA LEU A 165 5.34 19.46 -9.31
C LEU A 165 6.05 18.11 -9.39
N CYS A 166 5.49 17.09 -8.75
CA CYS A 166 5.99 15.74 -8.79
C CYS A 166 4.92 14.78 -9.32
N ARG A 167 5.36 13.71 -9.97
CA ARG A 167 4.51 12.64 -10.50
C ARG A 167 5.01 11.31 -10.00
N GLU A 168 4.10 10.54 -9.41
CA GLU A 168 4.30 9.14 -9.10
C GLU A 168 3.93 8.30 -10.32
N PHE A 169 4.77 7.33 -10.65
CA PHE A 169 4.53 6.44 -11.76
C PHE A 169 5.11 5.05 -11.49
N GLU A 170 4.53 4.07 -12.17
CA GLU A 170 5.03 2.72 -12.21
C GLU A 170 5.58 2.43 -13.60
N TYR A 171 6.68 1.69 -13.65
CA TYR A 171 7.32 1.22 -14.87
C TYR A 171 7.53 -0.29 -14.80
N ASP A 172 6.87 -1.00 -15.69
CA ASP A 172 7.04 -2.43 -15.90
C ASP A 172 8.13 -2.65 -16.97
N GLY A 173 9.32 -3.02 -16.50
CA GLY A 173 10.49 -3.26 -17.33
C GLY A 173 10.36 -4.53 -18.19
N PRO A 174 11.07 -4.60 -19.33
CA PRO A 174 11.06 -5.76 -20.22
C PRO A 174 11.66 -7.04 -19.59
N ASP A 175 12.38 -6.89 -18.48
CA ASP A 175 12.96 -7.97 -17.69
C ASP A 175 12.00 -8.50 -16.59
N GLY A 176 10.76 -8.02 -16.58
CA GLY A 176 9.73 -8.43 -15.62
C GLY A 176 9.85 -7.75 -14.25
N ARG A 177 10.73 -6.74 -14.11
CA ARG A 177 10.83 -5.94 -12.89
C ARG A 177 9.88 -4.76 -12.97
N THR A 178 9.10 -4.57 -11.92
CA THR A 178 8.25 -3.38 -11.75
C THR A 178 8.96 -2.38 -10.83
N LEU A 179 9.00 -1.12 -11.25
CA LEU A 179 9.58 -0.01 -10.49
C LEU A 179 8.49 1.02 -10.19
N VAL A 180 8.32 1.38 -8.91
CA VAL A 180 7.50 2.53 -8.50
C VAL A 180 8.44 3.70 -8.24
N SER A 181 8.16 4.85 -8.85
CA SER A 181 9.07 5.99 -8.85
C SER A 181 8.34 7.32 -8.72
N VAL A 182 9.04 8.32 -8.18
CA VAL A 182 8.61 9.71 -8.16
C VAL A 182 9.60 10.55 -8.94
N ALA A 183 9.10 11.32 -9.91
CA ALA A 183 9.89 12.33 -10.62
C ALA A 183 9.29 13.72 -10.44
N CYS A 184 10.15 14.70 -10.17
CA CYS A 184 9.75 16.09 -9.97
C CYS A 184 10.24 16.97 -11.11
N ARG A 185 9.42 17.94 -11.50
CA ARG A 185 9.68 18.89 -12.58
C ARG A 185 10.76 19.88 -12.13
N GLN A 186 11.79 20.03 -12.95
CA GLN A 186 12.91 20.95 -12.77
C GLN A 186 13.06 21.78 -14.04
N GLY A 187 12.30 22.87 -14.12
CA GLY A 187 12.16 23.65 -15.37
C GLY A 187 11.44 22.84 -16.45
N GLU A 188 12.13 22.57 -17.57
CA GLU A 188 11.60 21.75 -18.68
C GLU A 188 11.97 20.26 -18.56
N SER A 189 12.76 19.88 -17.56
CA SER A 189 13.16 18.49 -17.34
C SER A 189 12.42 17.87 -16.15
N TRP A 190 12.52 16.55 -16.06
CA TRP A 190 12.03 15.77 -14.94
C TRP A 190 13.21 15.09 -14.27
N GLU A 191 13.32 15.22 -12.95
CA GLU A 191 14.34 14.61 -12.14
C GLU A 191 13.70 13.54 -11.26
N THR A 192 14.17 12.29 -11.40
CA THR A 192 13.72 11.21 -10.51
C THR A 192 14.26 11.45 -9.11
N ARG A 193 13.38 11.51 -8.11
CA ARG A 193 13.72 11.71 -6.70
C ARG A 193 13.63 10.44 -5.86
N LEU A 194 12.84 9.46 -6.31
CA LEU A 194 12.67 8.18 -5.65
C LEU A 194 12.41 7.09 -6.69
N THR A 195 12.99 5.91 -6.47
CA THR A 195 12.69 4.68 -7.21
C THR A 195 12.77 3.51 -6.25
N ILE A 196 11.74 2.66 -6.27
CA ILE A 196 11.61 1.47 -5.45
C ILE A 196 11.27 0.31 -6.39
N ALA A 197 12.00 -0.79 -6.28
CA ALA A 197 11.61 -2.02 -6.96
C ALA A 197 10.41 -2.64 -6.24
N ALA A 198 9.28 -2.77 -6.93
CA ALA A 198 8.15 -3.52 -6.43
C ALA A 198 8.51 -5.00 -6.49
N GLN A 199 8.64 -5.63 -5.31
CA GLN A 199 8.82 -7.07 -5.21
C GLN A 199 7.45 -7.71 -5.39
N ALA A 200 7.12 -8.11 -6.62
CA ALA A 200 5.98 -8.99 -6.85
C ALA A 200 6.30 -10.39 -6.30
N SER A 201 5.38 -10.98 -5.53
CA SER A 201 5.42 -12.43 -5.27
C SER A 201 5.12 -13.20 -6.56
N ASP A 202 5.38 -14.52 -6.57
CA ASP A 202 5.21 -15.39 -7.74
C ASP A 202 3.78 -15.36 -8.36
N ASP A 203 2.80 -14.83 -7.65
CA ASP A 203 1.41 -14.62 -8.09
C ASP A 203 1.10 -13.20 -8.60
N GLY A 204 2.10 -12.33 -8.72
CA GLY A 204 1.94 -10.94 -9.18
C GLY A 204 1.36 -10.01 -8.13
N TYR A 205 1.24 -10.45 -6.87
CA TYR A 205 0.77 -9.64 -5.77
C TYR A 205 1.93 -8.85 -5.14
N ALA A 206 1.73 -7.55 -4.91
CA ALA A 206 2.65 -6.72 -4.14
C ALA A 206 1.90 -6.17 -2.92
N PRO A 207 2.32 -6.49 -1.67
CA PRO A 207 1.66 -5.98 -0.47
C PRO A 207 1.92 -4.47 -0.33
N ALA A 208 0.94 -3.70 0.14
CA ALA A 208 1.09 -2.24 0.32
C ALA A 208 2.31 -1.85 1.19
N SER A 209 2.72 -2.70 2.14
CA SER A 209 3.92 -2.50 2.94
C SER A 209 5.22 -2.45 2.13
N SER A 210 5.24 -2.95 0.89
CA SER A 210 6.41 -2.81 0.01
C SER A 210 6.69 -1.37 -0.40
N LEU A 211 5.75 -0.45 -0.14
CA LEU A 211 5.84 0.97 -0.48
C LEU A 211 5.95 1.89 0.75
N GLU A 212 6.26 1.37 1.94
CA GLU A 212 6.45 2.21 3.15
C GLU A 212 7.49 3.33 2.96
N THR A 213 8.52 3.09 2.15
CA THR A 213 9.52 4.10 1.78
C THR A 213 8.92 5.25 0.95
N LEU A 214 7.96 4.95 0.08
CA LEU A 214 7.24 5.96 -0.70
C LEU A 214 6.37 6.81 0.24
N ASP A 215 5.61 6.19 1.13
CA ASP A 215 4.77 6.90 2.10
C ASP A 215 5.60 7.82 3.01
N ALA A 216 6.76 7.34 3.48
CA ALA A 216 7.70 8.13 4.26
C ALA A 216 8.25 9.31 3.47
N TRP A 217 8.56 9.12 2.18
CA TRP A 217 9.05 10.19 1.30
C TRP A 217 7.97 11.24 1.02
N LEU A 218 6.74 10.82 0.71
CA LEU A 218 5.59 11.72 0.50
C LEU A 218 5.31 12.56 1.75
N THR A 219 5.36 11.93 2.93
CA THR A 219 5.21 12.63 4.21
C THR A 219 6.34 13.62 4.45
N ALA A 220 7.60 13.21 4.24
CA ALA A 220 8.78 14.04 4.47
C ALA A 220 8.88 15.25 3.52
N THR A 221 8.33 15.13 2.33
CA THR A 221 8.29 16.20 1.32
C THR A 221 7.02 17.03 1.38
N GLU A 222 6.16 16.78 2.37
CA GLU A 222 4.87 17.46 2.55
C GLU A 222 4.02 17.42 1.28
N ALA A 223 3.95 16.24 0.64
CA ALA A 223 3.18 16.05 -0.58
C ALA A 223 1.70 16.42 -0.37
N SER A 224 1.16 17.21 -1.28
CA SER A 224 -0.26 17.53 -1.35
C SER A 224 -1.07 16.27 -1.66
N PRO A 225 -2.40 16.31 -1.46
CA PRO A 225 -3.29 15.36 -2.11
C PRO A 225 -3.03 15.33 -3.63
N VAL A 226 -3.33 14.19 -4.25
CA VAL A 226 -3.25 14.03 -5.70
C VAL A 226 -4.13 15.09 -6.37
N LEU A 227 -3.55 15.77 -7.36
CA LEU A 227 -4.23 16.80 -8.14
C LEU A 227 -5.42 16.21 -8.89
N SER A 228 -6.48 17.01 -9.01
CA SER A 228 -7.56 16.66 -9.93
C SER A 228 -7.07 16.67 -11.38
N PRO A 229 -7.76 16.00 -12.31
CA PRO A 229 -7.36 15.99 -13.73
C PRO A 229 -7.23 17.39 -14.35
N GLU A 230 -8.06 18.34 -13.92
CA GLU A 230 -8.01 19.73 -14.39
C GLU A 230 -6.77 20.48 -13.87
N GLU A 231 -6.45 20.30 -12.59
CA GLU A 231 -5.26 20.89 -11.96
C GLU A 231 -3.97 20.29 -12.51
N GLU A 232 -3.95 18.97 -12.72
CA GLU A 232 -2.84 18.26 -13.36
C GLU A 232 -2.57 18.82 -14.77
N MET A 233 -3.60 18.89 -15.61
CA MET A 233 -3.47 19.40 -16.98
C MET A 233 -2.99 20.86 -17.01
N ALA A 234 -3.39 21.67 -16.03
CA ALA A 234 -2.89 23.05 -15.90
C ALA A 234 -1.42 23.08 -15.45
N ALA A 235 -1.01 22.18 -14.56
CA ALA A 235 0.35 22.10 -14.03
C ALA A 235 1.38 21.52 -15.02
N LEU A 236 0.92 20.74 -16.01
CA LEU A 236 1.77 20.13 -17.06
C LEU A 236 2.02 21.04 -18.26
N GLN A 237 1.30 22.17 -18.38
CA GLN A 237 1.57 23.20 -19.40
C GLN A 237 2.86 23.97 -19.12
#